data_AF-A0A661UJG7-F1
#
_entry.id   AF-A0A661UJG7-F1
#
_cell.length_a   1.000
_cell.length_b   1.000
_cell.length_c   1.000
_cell.angle_alpha   90.00
_cell.angle_beta   90.00
_cell.angle_gamma   90.00
#
_symmetry.space_group_name_H-M   'P 1'
#
loop_
_entity.id
_entity.type
_entity.pdbx_description
1 polymer ?
#
loop_
_entity_poly.entity_id
_entity_poly.type
_entity_poly.pdbx_seq_one_letter_code
_entity_poly.pdbx_strand_id
1 'polypeptide(L)'
;MEILRLKAINFRNFENLELNFQPEGALIFGKNGLGKTNLLEAISFFAFGKSFRTGRDQELINFSKAFFRLEAEFNYSGNTHFLEAAADKSKKILKIDKMVIGKIGDLYRHLKIVYFSPQDIEIIGGSPSFRRNFFNQAIAQFSFNHIL
;
A
#
# COMPACT_ATOMS: atom_id res chain seq x y z
N MET A 1 -7.08 -10.52 -9.42
CA MET A 1 -7.15 -9.64 -8.24
C MET A 1 -7.34 -8.25 -8.77
N GLU A 2 -8.44 -7.61 -8.42
CA GLU A 2 -8.83 -6.32 -8.98
C GLU A 2 -9.11 -5.37 -7.82
N ILE A 3 -8.57 -4.15 -7.88
CA ILE A 3 -9.03 -3.09 -7.00
C ILE A 3 -10.35 -2.57 -7.56
N LEU A 4 -11.38 -2.47 -6.71
CA LEU A 4 -12.69 -1.93 -7.08
C LEU A 4 -12.83 -0.48 -6.61
N ARG A 5 -12.36 -0.22 -5.39
CA ARG A 5 -12.46 1.10 -4.74
C ARG A 5 -11.28 1.36 -3.84
N LEU A 6 -10.88 2.63 -3.76
CA LEU A 6 -9.93 3.16 -2.79
C LEU A 6 -10.50 4.40 -2.15
N LYS A 7 -10.42 4.48 -0.83
CA LYS A 7 -10.66 5.70 -0.06
C LYS A 7 -9.44 6.04 0.77
N ALA A 8 -9.04 7.31 0.75
CA ALA A 8 -7.93 7.82 1.53
C ALA A 8 -8.36 9.09 2.27
N ILE A 9 -8.25 9.06 3.59
CA ILE A 9 -8.57 10.17 4.48
C ILE A 9 -7.29 10.58 5.19
N ASN A 10 -6.95 11.88 5.11
CA ASN A 10 -5.77 12.48 5.74
C ASN A 10 -4.44 11.76 5.41
N PHE A 11 -4.33 11.16 4.23
CA PHE A 11 -3.16 10.42 3.77
C PHE A 11 -2.31 11.29 2.84
N ARG A 12 -1.06 11.58 3.22
CA ARG A 12 -0.15 12.45 2.49
C ARG A 12 -0.85 13.79 2.17
N ASN A 13 -0.97 14.13 0.89
CA ASN A 13 -1.65 15.34 0.43
C ASN A 13 -3.17 15.17 0.22
N PHE A 14 -3.73 14.00 0.49
CA PHE A 14 -5.17 13.75 0.38
C PHE A 14 -5.85 14.01 1.72
N GLU A 15 -6.73 15.00 1.79
CA GLU A 15 -7.63 15.18 2.93
C GLU A 15 -8.79 14.18 2.89
N ASN A 16 -9.42 14.04 1.72
CA ASN A 16 -10.44 13.06 1.43
C ASN A 16 -10.40 12.75 -0.07
N LEU A 17 -10.06 11.51 -0.41
CA LEU A 17 -10.03 10.99 -1.77
C LEU A 17 -10.86 9.72 -1.81
N GLU A 18 -11.70 9.58 -2.82
CA GLU A 18 -12.44 8.36 -3.10
C GLU A 18 -12.42 8.09 -4.60
N LEU A 19 -12.00 6.90 -4.99
CA LEU A 19 -11.84 6.48 -6.38
C LEU A 19 -12.44 5.09 -6.58
N ASN A 20 -13.21 4.93 -7.66
CA ASN A 20 -13.64 3.64 -8.16
C ASN A 20 -12.81 3.27 -9.38
N PHE A 21 -12.43 2.00 -9.48
CA PHE A 21 -11.58 1.49 -10.53
C PHE A 21 -12.37 0.57 -11.45
N GLN A 22 -12.01 0.57 -12.73
CA GLN A 22 -12.56 -0.34 -13.72
C GLN A 22 -11.59 -1.52 -13.93
N PRO A 23 -12.08 -2.71 -14.32
CA PRO A 23 -11.23 -3.89 -14.51
C PRO A 23 -10.12 -3.70 -15.55
N GLU A 24 -10.33 -2.83 -16.54
CA GLU A 24 -9.38 -2.54 -17.62
C GLU A 24 -8.17 -1.72 -17.16
N GLY A 25 -8.19 -1.22 -15.93
CA GLY A 25 -7.15 -0.41 -15.32
C GLY A 25 -7.48 1.08 -15.26
N ALA A 26 -6.52 1.88 -14.79
CA ALA A 26 -6.70 3.31 -14.61
C ALA A 26 -5.46 4.08 -15.09
N LEU A 27 -5.68 5.12 -15.91
CA LEU A 27 -4.64 6.07 -16.30
C LEU A 27 -4.65 7.27 -15.34
N ILE A 28 -3.60 7.41 -14.55
CA ILE A 28 -3.42 8.53 -13.61
C ILE A 28 -2.43 9.53 -14.22
N PHE A 29 -2.92 10.70 -14.62
CA PHE A 29 -2.10 11.76 -15.24
C PHE A 29 -2.29 13.11 -14.54
N GLY A 30 -1.38 14.04 -14.80
CA GLY A 30 -1.38 15.38 -14.21
C GLY A 30 0.03 15.87 -13.88
N LYS A 31 0.13 17.11 -13.38
CA LYS A 31 1.42 17.73 -13.01
C LYS A 31 2.12 16.96 -11.88
N ASN A 32 3.43 17.11 -11.80
CA ASN A 32 4.21 16.56 -10.69
C ASN A 32 3.79 17.20 -9.36
N GLY A 33 3.88 16.44 -8.27
CA GLY A 33 3.46 16.89 -6.95
C GLY A 33 1.96 16.80 -6.63
N LEU A 34 1.10 16.46 -7.59
CA LEU A 34 -0.36 16.34 -7.35
C LEU A 34 -0.78 15.07 -6.58
N GLY A 35 0.16 14.21 -6.18
CA GLY A 35 -0.13 13.01 -5.40
C GLY A 35 -0.30 11.73 -6.22
N LYS A 36 0.03 11.69 -7.51
CA LYS A 36 0.01 10.46 -8.33
C LYS A 36 0.78 9.31 -7.66
N THR A 37 1.99 9.59 -7.16
CA THR A 37 2.78 8.61 -6.41
C THR A 37 2.19 8.29 -5.04
N ASN A 38 1.51 9.24 -4.40
CA ASN A 38 0.83 9.01 -3.11
C ASN A 38 -0.39 8.09 -3.29
N LEU A 39 -1.06 8.14 -4.45
CA LEU A 39 -2.13 7.22 -4.81
C LEU A 39 -1.59 5.79 -4.96
N LEU A 40 -0.49 5.62 -5.71
CA LEU A 40 0.17 4.31 -5.81
C LEU A 40 0.68 3.82 -4.45
N GLU A 41 1.18 4.71 -3.61
CA GLU A 41 1.59 4.43 -2.23
C GLU A 41 0.42 3.92 -1.38
N ALA A 42 -0.75 4.57 -1.43
CA ALA A 42 -1.94 4.13 -0.73
C ALA A 42 -2.39 2.72 -1.15
N ILE A 43 -2.38 2.42 -2.45
CA ILE A 43 -2.74 1.09 -2.97
C ILE A 43 -1.72 0.04 -2.49
N SER A 44 -0.42 0.33 -2.65
CA SER A 44 0.66 -0.58 -2.24
C SER A 44 0.70 -0.84 -0.73
N PHE A 45 0.21 0.10 0.08
CA PHE A 45 0.20 -0.03 1.52
C PHE A 45 -0.57 -1.27 1.97
N PHE A 46 -1.62 -1.67 1.25
CA PHE A 46 -2.39 -2.87 1.54
C PHE A 46 -1.67 -4.18 1.21
N ALA A 47 -0.63 -4.15 0.37
CA ALA A 47 0.22 -5.31 0.16
C ALA A 47 1.30 -5.42 1.24
N PHE A 48 1.98 -4.32 1.56
CA PHE A 48 3.19 -4.35 2.40
C PHE A 48 2.97 -3.96 3.86
N GLY A 49 1.81 -3.40 4.20
CA GLY A 49 1.50 -2.83 5.51
C GLY A 49 2.35 -1.61 5.89
N LYS A 50 3.10 -1.05 4.93
CA LYS A 50 4.01 0.09 5.07
C LYS A 50 4.21 0.78 3.72
N SER A 51 4.77 1.98 3.75
CA SER A 51 5.16 2.70 2.54
C SER A 51 6.41 2.10 1.88
N PHE A 52 6.46 2.13 0.54
CA PHE A 52 7.68 1.82 -0.22
C PHE A 52 8.69 2.98 -0.25
N ARG A 53 8.31 4.18 0.19
CA ARG A 53 9.15 5.40 0.20
C ARG A 53 9.72 5.70 1.58
N THR A 54 9.02 5.31 2.64
CA THR A 54 9.41 5.59 4.03
C THR A 54 9.09 4.42 4.95
N GLY A 55 9.92 4.23 5.97
CA GLY A 55 9.70 3.24 7.02
C GLY A 55 8.79 3.72 8.16
N ARG A 56 8.39 5.00 8.20
CA ARG A 56 7.62 5.58 9.29
C ARG A 56 6.19 5.90 8.86
N ASP A 57 5.22 5.16 9.40
CA ASP A 57 3.79 5.36 9.09
C ASP A 57 3.30 6.78 9.44
N GLN A 58 3.89 7.42 10.46
CA GLN A 58 3.57 8.79 10.87
C GLN A 58 3.83 9.83 9.76
N GLU A 59 4.80 9.58 8.86
CA GLU A 59 5.08 10.46 7.72
C GLU A 59 4.02 10.37 6.62
N LEU A 60 3.12 9.38 6.72
CA LEU A 60 1.99 9.22 5.81
C LEU A 60 0.78 10.04 6.26
N ILE A 61 0.77 10.52 7.51
CA ILE A 61 -0.28 11.39 8.02
C ILE A 61 -0.12 12.77 7.37
N ASN A 62 -1.22 13.32 6.86
CA ASN A 62 -1.26 14.70 6.38
C ASN A 62 -0.79 15.67 7.48
N PHE A 63 0.04 16.66 7.12
CA PHE A 63 0.76 17.53 8.06
C PHE A 63 -0.11 18.15 9.17
N SER A 64 -1.36 18.50 8.86
CA SER A 64 -2.27 19.19 9.80
C SER A 64 -3.31 18.26 10.43
N LYS A 65 -3.12 16.93 10.34
CA LYS A 65 -4.08 15.93 10.81
C LYS A 65 -3.42 15.02 11.85
N ALA A 66 -4.25 14.35 12.66
CA ALA A 66 -3.78 13.49 13.76
C ALA A 66 -3.60 12.01 13.36
N PHE A 67 -4.22 11.59 12.26
CA PHE A 67 -4.26 10.21 11.79
C PHE A 67 -4.46 10.17 10.27
N PHE A 68 -4.19 9.04 9.65
CA PHE A 68 -4.70 8.69 8.32
C PHE A 68 -5.59 7.46 8.38
N ARG A 69 -6.47 7.32 7.38
CA ARG A 69 -7.22 6.09 7.14
C ARG A 69 -7.24 5.79 5.65
N LEU A 70 -6.89 4.56 5.31
CA LEU A 70 -7.04 3.99 3.98
C LEU A 70 -8.10 2.89 4.05
N GLU A 71 -8.97 2.85 3.06
CA GLU A 71 -9.92 1.75 2.84
C GLU A 71 -9.80 1.31 1.39
N ALA A 72 -9.89 0.02 1.14
CA ALA A 72 -9.93 -0.51 -0.22
C ALA A 72 -10.83 -1.73 -0.32
N GLU A 73 -11.47 -1.85 -1.47
CA GLU A 73 -12.28 -3.01 -1.85
C GLU A 73 -11.54 -3.72 -2.97
N PHE A 74 -11.29 -5.02 -2.78
CA PHE A 74 -10.62 -5.85 -3.77
C PHE A 74 -11.47 -7.07 -4.12
N ASN A 75 -11.52 -7.41 -5.40
CA ASN A 75 -12.06 -8.68 -5.86
C ASN A 75 -10.92 -9.70 -6.02
N TYR A 76 -11.02 -10.84 -5.34
CA TYR A 76 -10.12 -11.97 -5.51
C TYR A 76 -10.89 -13.29 -5.48
N SER A 77 -10.65 -14.15 -6.48
CA SER A 77 -11.32 -15.45 -6.62
C SER A 77 -12.85 -15.37 -6.59
N GLY A 78 -13.43 -14.27 -7.11
CA GLY A 78 -14.87 -14.05 -7.16
C GLY A 78 -15.49 -13.49 -5.88
N ASN A 79 -14.70 -13.24 -4.84
CA ASN A 79 -15.16 -12.65 -3.58
C ASN A 79 -14.61 -11.22 -3.41
N THR A 80 -15.47 -10.34 -2.89
CA THR A 80 -15.08 -8.99 -2.50
C THR A 80 -14.56 -8.98 -1.07
N HIS A 81 -13.36 -8.45 -0.89
CA HIS A 81 -12.72 -8.26 0.41
C HIS A 81 -12.55 -6.78 0.72
N PHE A 82 -12.72 -6.44 2.00
CA PHE A 82 -12.60 -5.07 2.51
C PHE A 82 -11.34 -4.95 3.35
N LEU A 83 -10.40 -4.12 2.91
CA LEU A 83 -9.16 -3.82 3.64
C LEU A 83 -9.23 -2.43 4.24
N GLU A 84 -8.82 -2.30 5.50
CA GLU A 84 -8.70 -1.01 6.19
C GLU A 84 -7.34 -0.90 6.86
N ALA A 85 -6.69 0.24 6.69
CA ALA A 85 -5.48 0.59 7.42
C ALA A 85 -5.66 1.98 8.03
N ALA A 86 -5.45 2.10 9.34
CA ALA A 86 -5.48 3.37 10.02
C ALA A 86 -4.27 3.50 10.94
N ALA A 87 -3.65 4.66 10.96
CA ALA A 87 -2.58 4.94 11.91
C ALA A 87 -2.65 6.37 12.42
N ASP A 88 -2.32 6.51 13.70
CA ASP A 88 -2.05 7.80 14.35
C ASP A 88 -0.58 7.81 14.83
N LYS A 89 -0.22 8.79 15.67
CA LYS A 89 1.15 8.89 16.20
C LYS A 89 1.55 7.73 17.13
N SER A 90 0.58 7.02 17.70
CA SER A 90 0.77 6.00 18.73
C SER A 90 0.63 4.56 18.21
N LYS A 91 -0.33 4.32 17.31
CA LYS A 91 -0.70 2.96 16.90
C LYS A 91 -1.08 2.89 15.43
N LYS A 92 -0.87 1.70 14.86
CA LYS A 92 -1.39 1.27 13.58
C LYS A 92 -2.39 0.13 13.79
N ILE A 93 -3.50 0.17 13.06
CA ILE A 93 -4.52 -0.87 13.03
C ILE A 93 -4.71 -1.27 11.56
N LEU A 94 -4.75 -2.58 11.33
CA LEU A 94 -5.05 -3.18 10.04
C LEU A 94 -6.27 -4.08 10.21
N LYS A 95 -7.18 -4.07 9.24
CA LYS A 95 -8.35 -4.94 9.22
C LYS A 95 -8.55 -5.57 7.86
N ILE A 96 -9.05 -6.80 7.88
CA ILE A 96 -9.55 -7.55 6.72
C ILE A 96 -10.97 -7.97 7.05
N ASP A 97 -11.94 -7.63 6.18
CA ASP A 97 -13.35 -7.96 6.34
C ASP A 97 -13.87 -7.59 7.75
N LYS A 98 -13.50 -6.37 8.18
CA LYS A 98 -13.81 -5.77 9.50
C LYS A 98 -13.12 -6.42 10.71
N MET A 99 -12.39 -7.52 10.54
CA MET A 99 -11.61 -8.16 11.61
C MET A 99 -10.22 -7.55 11.71
N VAL A 100 -9.80 -7.17 12.92
CA VAL A 100 -8.44 -6.67 13.18
C VAL A 100 -7.43 -7.81 13.01
N ILE A 101 -6.39 -7.57 12.21
CA ILE A 101 -5.29 -8.51 12.04
C ILE A 101 -4.08 -8.08 12.86
N GLY A 102 -3.41 -9.06 13.47
CA GLY A 102 -2.25 -8.82 14.35
C GLY A 102 -0.91 -8.86 13.63
N LYS A 103 -0.84 -9.45 12.43
CA LYS A 103 0.41 -9.65 11.68
C LYS A 103 0.26 -9.12 10.26
N ILE A 104 1.26 -8.36 9.79
CA ILE A 104 1.35 -7.91 8.39
C ILE A 104 1.34 -9.10 7.42
N GLY A 105 1.85 -10.26 7.85
CA GLY A 105 1.81 -11.51 7.09
C GLY A 105 0.40 -11.92 6.63
N ASP A 106 -0.65 -11.50 7.34
CA ASP A 106 -2.03 -11.79 6.98
C ASP A 106 -2.48 -10.95 5.77
N LEU A 107 -1.90 -9.77 5.53
CA LEU A 107 -2.15 -8.98 4.32
C LEU A 107 -1.62 -9.68 3.06
N TYR A 108 -0.40 -10.25 3.11
CA TYR A 108 0.23 -10.91 1.96
C TYR A 108 -0.59 -12.10 1.41
N ARG A 109 -1.48 -12.69 2.22
CA ARG A 109 -2.38 -13.76 1.79
C ARG A 109 -3.48 -13.27 0.86
N HIS A 110 -3.93 -12.03 1.06
CA HIS A 110 -5.12 -11.48 0.41
C HIS A 110 -4.75 -10.58 -0.75
N LEU A 111 -3.59 -9.91 -0.69
CA LEU A 111 -3.19 -8.93 -1.67
C LEU A 111 -1.76 -9.11 -2.17
N LYS A 112 -1.61 -9.33 -3.49
CA LYS A 112 -0.33 -9.41 -4.17
C LYS A 112 -0.17 -8.21 -5.10
N ILE A 113 0.73 -7.29 -4.76
CA ILE A 113 1.03 -6.11 -5.58
C ILE A 113 2.48 -6.18 -6.03
N VAL A 114 2.68 -5.94 -7.31
CA VAL A 114 3.98 -5.59 -7.89
C VAL A 114 3.89 -4.13 -8.30
N TYR A 115 4.80 -3.30 -7.80
CA TYR A 115 4.94 -1.92 -8.28
C TYR A 115 6.24 -1.81 -9.08
N PHE A 116 6.22 -0.95 -10.08
CA PHE A 116 7.40 -0.60 -10.85
C PHE A 116 7.66 0.89 -10.69
N SER A 117 8.90 1.25 -10.47
CA SER A 117 9.35 2.63 -10.28
C SER A 117 10.60 2.92 -11.12
N PRO A 118 10.84 4.18 -11.52
CA PRO A 118 12.09 4.55 -12.20
C PRO A 118 13.35 4.18 -11.38
N GLN A 119 13.24 4.13 -10.05
CA GLN A 119 14.32 3.73 -9.16
C GLN A 119 14.71 2.25 -9.30
N ASP A 120 13.87 1.42 -9.90
CA ASP A 120 14.13 -0.02 -10.04
C ASP A 120 15.32 -0.31 -10.97
N ILE A 121 15.81 0.68 -11.72
CA ILE A 121 17.06 0.57 -12.48
C ILE A 121 18.28 0.26 -11.59
N GLU A 122 18.23 0.66 -10.32
CA GLU A 122 19.25 0.38 -9.30
C GLU A 122 19.33 -1.12 -8.96
N ILE A 123 18.33 -1.93 -9.32
CA ILE A 123 18.41 -3.39 -9.19
C ILE A 123 19.55 -3.92 -10.09
N ILE A 124 19.70 -3.35 -11.28
CA ILE A 124 20.68 -3.80 -12.28
C ILE A 124 22.09 -3.29 -11.94
N GLY A 125 22.25 -1.98 -11.83
CA GLY A 125 23.57 -1.33 -11.69
C GLY A 125 23.92 -0.87 -10.28
N GLY A 126 22.94 -0.85 -9.38
CA GLY A 126 23.10 -0.30 -8.04
C GLY A 126 23.72 -1.29 -7.04
N SER A 127 23.81 -0.81 -5.80
CA SER A 127 24.42 -1.59 -4.73
C SER A 127 23.64 -2.87 -4.41
N PRO A 128 24.27 -3.90 -3.81
CA PRO A 128 23.61 -5.14 -3.43
C PRO A 128 22.39 -4.98 -2.52
N SER A 129 22.26 -3.87 -1.79
CA SER A 129 21.10 -3.63 -0.91
C SER A 129 19.80 -3.47 -1.70
N PHE A 130 19.83 -2.86 -2.89
CA PHE A 130 18.66 -2.70 -3.74
C PHE A 130 18.11 -4.05 -4.20
N ARG A 131 18.98 -4.92 -4.72
CA ARG A 131 18.62 -6.29 -5.10
C ARG A 131 18.06 -7.08 -3.92
N ARG A 132 18.73 -7.04 -2.76
CA ARG A 132 18.25 -7.72 -1.55
C ARG A 132 16.87 -7.22 -1.13
N ASN A 133 16.65 -5.91 -1.10
CA ASN A 133 15.35 -5.35 -0.74
C ASN A 133 14.25 -5.77 -1.73
N PHE A 134 14.53 -5.73 -3.03
CA PHE A 134 13.60 -6.19 -4.07
C PHE A 134 13.21 -7.67 -3.87
N PHE A 135 14.20 -8.56 -3.75
CA PHE A 135 13.93 -9.99 -3.55
C PHE A 135 13.24 -10.27 -2.21
N ASN A 136 13.62 -9.59 -1.13
CA ASN A 136 12.97 -9.74 0.17
C ASN A 136 11.47 -9.36 0.07
N GLN A 137 11.14 -8.27 -0.62
CA GLN A 137 9.75 -7.86 -0.82
C GLN A 137 8.98 -8.85 -1.70
N ALA A 138 9.60 -9.37 -2.76
CA ALA A 138 8.98 -10.38 -3.61
C ALA A 138 8.72 -11.68 -2.83
N ILE A 139 9.72 -12.19 -2.10
CA ILE A 139 9.63 -13.44 -1.33
C ILE A 139 8.64 -13.31 -0.17
N ALA A 140 8.57 -12.16 0.50
CA ALA A 140 7.61 -11.92 1.59
C ALA A 140 6.15 -12.11 1.17
N GLN A 141 5.83 -11.94 -0.13
CA GLN A 141 4.50 -12.20 -0.67
C GLN A 141 4.19 -13.69 -0.89
N PHE A 142 5.20 -14.58 -0.87
CA PHE A 142 5.04 -16.03 -1.10
C PHE A 142 5.34 -16.88 0.14
N SER A 143 6.30 -16.50 0.98
CA SER A 143 6.74 -17.29 2.13
C SER A 143 6.51 -16.54 3.44
N PHE A 144 5.52 -17.01 4.19
CA PHE A 144 5.04 -16.41 5.43
C PHE A 144 5.99 -16.59 6.62
N ASN A 145 7.00 -17.46 6.50
CA ASN A 145 7.89 -17.85 7.61
C ASN A 145 9.28 -17.18 7.58
N HIS A 146 9.57 -16.32 6.61
CA HIS A 146 10.92 -15.76 6.39
C HIS A 146 11.08 -14.27 6.73
N ILE A 147 10.31 -13.75 7.68
CA ILE A 147 10.53 -12.40 8.20
C ILE A 147 11.10 -12.52 9.62
N LEU A 148 12.43 -12.51 9.69
CA LEU A 148 13.23 -12.20 10.88
C LEU A 148 13.32 -10.67 11.04
#